data_AF-E6ZT59-F1
#
_entry.id   AF-E6ZT59-F1
#
_cell.length_a   1.000
_cell.length_b   1.000
_cell.length_c   1.000
_cell.angle_alpha   90.00
_cell.angle_beta   90.00
_cell.angle_gamma   90.00
#
_symmetry.space_group_name_H-M   'P 1'
#
loop_
_entity.id
_entity.type
_entity.pdbx_description
1 polymer ?
#
loop_
_entity_poly.entity_id
_entity_poly.type
_entity_poly.pdbx_seq_one_letter_code
_entity_poly.pdbx_strand_id
1 'polypeptide(L)'
;MTPAQRLSSRVLSVARHHSGSVSAPSRRSLSSSARRQNSSSTHGATSASSASNARNLAIGLVAIGLVAIGLGANGLGANAFYLSRQSSSSASSDNTKINLDGPAAAIRGGDYPFDSPRLPFSYGTKQDFEAAIEELKAYFTAQGEDWDDHVTTDEDELERRGIDENGHRSSSEGTKPSVAVYVRDTPDVQAVMRIANKYRMPIVPFSGGTSLEGHYVAPFAGISIDMSRMDKVLAFHPEDGDIVVQAGIGWETINQYCAKNGNQLFFPLDPGPGATIGGMIGTGCSGTNAVRYGTARGEHFLDMKIVLANGEVISTRGGGRARKSSAGFDIGKIIVGAEGTLGIVTEATLRLAPKMPADAVAVASFPDVEAASRTVNEILLSGIPVQCIELLDYKMIQTINASNLCGRTYDEKDSLFFKLSGGEAAVAEAKEAITRASVKHGAKKESVEFETNKERAAKIWEGRKAALWAVAATNDAPGVKVWTTDVCVPISALPRLVRESQLDFHQSGLTQTAIVGHAGDGNFHALIPFNAADPEQTCITTEVVGRLCERAQKLNGTCTGEHGVGMGKIEYLERELPAGTVHVMKAIKLALDPNNLLNPGKLYPTPDFTPPH
;
A
#
# COMPACT_ATOMS: atom_id res chain seq x y z
N MET A 1 3.79 -38.28 10.47
CA MET A 1 4.05 -37.17 9.54
C MET A 1 4.26 -35.93 10.38
N THR A 2 5.43 -35.30 10.29
CA THR A 2 5.71 -34.05 11.00
C THR A 2 4.83 -32.92 10.48
N PRO A 3 4.54 -31.87 11.28
CA PRO A 3 3.78 -30.70 10.84
C PRO A 3 4.32 -30.09 9.54
N ALA A 4 5.65 -30.07 9.38
CA ALA A 4 6.36 -29.61 8.19
C ALA A 4 6.00 -30.36 6.88
N GLN A 5 5.61 -31.63 6.96
CA GLN A 5 5.29 -32.43 5.77
C GLN A 5 3.83 -32.28 5.29
N ARG A 6 2.93 -31.70 6.09
CA ARG A 6 1.55 -31.40 5.66
C ARG A 6 1.43 -30.07 4.90
N LEU A 7 2.41 -29.18 5.07
CA LEU A 7 2.42 -27.81 4.52
C LEU A 7 2.81 -27.75 3.03
N SER A 8 3.65 -28.65 2.51
CA SER A 8 4.05 -28.60 1.09
C SER A 8 2.91 -28.95 0.11
N SER A 9 1.91 -29.73 0.55
CA SER A 9 0.85 -30.21 -0.34
C SER A 9 -0.26 -29.18 -0.63
N ARG A 10 -0.46 -28.18 0.24
CA ARG A 10 -1.41 -27.07 0.02
C ARG A 10 -0.79 -25.87 -0.67
N VAL A 11 0.49 -25.55 -0.40
CA VAL A 11 1.18 -24.40 -1.02
C VAL A 11 1.50 -24.66 -2.51
N LEU A 12 1.79 -25.91 -2.89
CA LEU A 12 1.92 -26.30 -4.30
C LEU A 12 0.60 -26.33 -5.08
N SER A 13 -0.57 -26.33 -4.41
CA SER A 13 -1.86 -26.35 -5.09
C SER A 13 -2.28 -24.96 -5.60
N VAL A 14 -1.87 -23.89 -4.89
CA VAL A 14 -2.13 -22.50 -5.29
C VAL A 14 -1.33 -22.13 -6.54
N ALA A 15 -0.09 -22.62 -6.67
CA ALA A 15 0.74 -22.41 -7.87
C ALA A 15 0.27 -23.23 -9.11
N ARG A 16 -0.50 -24.31 -8.94
CA ARG A 16 -0.93 -25.21 -10.03
C ARG A 16 -2.33 -24.92 -10.58
N HIS A 17 -3.13 -24.06 -9.94
CA HIS A 17 -4.53 -23.83 -10.35
C HIS A 17 -4.74 -22.74 -11.41
N HIS A 18 -3.71 -22.37 -12.20
CA HIS A 18 -3.84 -21.42 -13.31
C HIS A 18 -3.61 -22.00 -14.71
N SER A 19 -3.61 -23.33 -14.85
CA SER A 19 -3.59 -23.99 -16.15
C SER A 19 -4.49 -25.22 -16.16
N GLY A 20 -5.72 -25.08 -16.66
CA GLY A 20 -6.66 -26.19 -16.79
C GLY A 20 -7.90 -25.81 -17.57
N SER A 21 -7.90 -26.15 -18.86
CA SER A 21 -9.05 -26.10 -19.77
C SER A 21 -10.24 -26.89 -19.20
N VAL A 22 -11.42 -26.25 -19.14
CA VAL A 22 -12.67 -26.92 -18.79
C VAL A 22 -13.23 -27.60 -20.04
N SER A 23 -13.19 -28.93 -20.05
CA SER A 23 -13.98 -29.77 -20.94
C SER A 23 -15.40 -29.92 -20.38
N ALA A 24 -16.39 -29.69 -21.23
CA ALA A 24 -17.81 -29.87 -20.93
C ALA A 24 -18.17 -31.36 -20.82
N PRO A 25 -19.28 -31.68 -20.11
CA PRO A 25 -20.12 -32.77 -20.55
C PRO A 25 -21.58 -32.35 -20.82
N SER A 26 -22.02 -32.84 -21.97
CA SER A 26 -23.36 -33.12 -22.49
C SER A 26 -24.62 -32.94 -21.62
N ARG A 27 -25.55 -32.16 -22.18
CA ARG A 27 -27.01 -32.37 -22.34
C ARG A 27 -27.64 -33.58 -21.62
N ARG A 28 -28.69 -33.30 -20.83
CA ARG A 28 -29.96 -34.05 -20.85
C ARG A 28 -31.15 -33.09 -20.90
N SER A 29 -31.95 -33.29 -21.93
CA SER A 29 -33.24 -32.68 -22.21
C SER A 29 -34.35 -33.32 -21.39
N LEU A 30 -35.27 -32.50 -20.86
CA LEU A 30 -36.66 -32.90 -20.64
C LEU A 30 -37.57 -31.78 -21.15
N SER A 31 -38.49 -32.15 -22.03
CA SER A 31 -39.45 -31.31 -22.72
C SER A 31 -40.87 -31.75 -22.41
N SER A 32 -41.77 -30.80 -22.13
CA SER A 32 -43.21 -30.81 -22.48
C SER A 32 -43.77 -29.43 -22.07
N SER A 33 -44.11 -28.49 -22.98
CA SER A 33 -45.21 -28.39 -23.96
C SER A 33 -46.60 -28.08 -23.37
N ALA A 34 -47.06 -26.83 -23.54
CA ALA A 34 -48.40 -26.39 -24.02
C ALA A 34 -48.56 -24.86 -23.72
N ARG A 35 -48.62 -23.92 -24.68
CA ARG A 35 -49.62 -23.56 -25.73
C ARG A 35 -50.50 -22.36 -25.31
N ARG A 36 -50.16 -21.19 -25.89
CA ARG A 36 -50.94 -20.01 -26.34
C ARG A 36 -52.25 -19.60 -25.62
N GLN A 37 -52.38 -18.29 -25.37
CA GLN A 37 -53.38 -17.44 -26.06
C GLN A 37 -53.01 -15.94 -26.03
N ASN A 38 -53.30 -15.27 -27.16
CA ASN A 38 -53.18 -13.84 -27.43
C ASN A 38 -54.27 -13.03 -26.69
N SER A 39 -54.01 -11.76 -26.41
CA SER A 39 -54.84 -10.67 -26.96
C SER A 39 -54.11 -9.33 -26.93
N SER A 40 -54.25 -8.64 -28.05
CA SER A 40 -53.78 -7.31 -28.42
C SER A 40 -54.72 -6.22 -27.92
N SER A 41 -54.21 -5.01 -27.70
CA SER A 41 -54.88 -3.81 -28.22
C SER A 41 -53.88 -2.73 -28.61
N THR A 42 -54.10 -2.23 -29.82
CA THR A 42 -53.38 -1.19 -30.55
C THR A 42 -54.35 -0.04 -30.79
N HIS A 43 -53.85 1.20 -30.73
CA HIS A 43 -54.26 2.37 -31.55
C HIS A 43 -53.11 3.39 -31.38
N GLY A 44 -52.37 3.89 -32.37
CA GLY A 44 -52.66 4.18 -33.79
C GLY A 44 -53.48 5.48 -33.89
N ALA A 45 -53.12 6.55 -34.60
CA ALA A 45 -52.05 6.85 -35.54
C ALA A 45 -52.14 8.36 -35.94
N THR A 46 -51.06 8.93 -36.51
CA THR A 46 -50.99 9.89 -37.66
C THR A 46 -51.76 11.24 -37.61
N SER A 47 -51.37 12.39 -38.20
CA SER A 47 -50.30 12.84 -39.12
C SER A 47 -50.43 14.35 -39.40
N ALA A 48 -49.31 14.98 -39.78
CA ALA A 48 -49.13 16.07 -40.79
C ALA A 48 -49.57 17.55 -40.56
N SER A 49 -48.53 18.42 -40.56
CA SER A 49 -48.35 19.77 -41.18
C SER A 49 -49.42 20.87 -41.10
N SER A 50 -49.08 22.05 -40.55
CA SER A 50 -48.49 23.20 -41.27
C SER A 50 -48.32 24.45 -40.37
N ALA A 51 -47.31 25.27 -40.72
CA ALA A 51 -46.95 26.63 -40.32
C ALA A 51 -47.77 27.42 -39.27
N SER A 52 -47.09 28.00 -38.26
CA SER A 52 -46.71 29.43 -38.25
C SER A 52 -46.08 29.88 -36.91
N ASN A 53 -45.04 30.70 -37.04
CA ASN A 53 -44.62 31.81 -36.19
C ASN A 53 -44.27 31.57 -34.70
N ALA A 54 -42.96 31.58 -34.42
CA ALA A 54 -42.24 32.75 -33.87
C ALA A 54 -41.30 32.43 -32.69
N ARG A 55 -40.11 33.04 -32.81
CA ARG A 55 -39.12 33.41 -31.78
C ARG A 55 -37.98 32.43 -31.45
N ASN A 56 -36.82 32.85 -31.99
CA ASN A 56 -35.52 32.98 -31.34
C ASN A 56 -34.65 31.73 -31.21
N LEU A 57 -33.88 31.47 -32.26
CA LEU A 57 -32.60 30.78 -32.19
C LEU A 57 -31.56 31.57 -32.99
N ALA A 58 -30.53 32.07 -32.31
CA ALA A 58 -29.26 32.42 -32.92
C ALA A 58 -28.18 32.25 -31.84
N ILE A 59 -27.24 31.33 -32.08
CA ILE A 59 -25.80 31.45 -31.79
C ILE A 59 -25.16 30.10 -32.15
N GLY A 60 -24.08 30.17 -32.92
CA GLY A 60 -23.05 29.12 -32.93
C GLY A 60 -22.46 28.85 -34.30
N LEU A 61 -21.49 29.67 -34.74
CA LEU A 61 -20.13 29.20 -35.08
C LEU A 61 -19.24 30.30 -35.73
N VAL A 62 -18.00 30.32 -35.22
CA VAL A 62 -16.74 30.84 -35.80
C VAL A 62 -16.49 32.35 -35.80
N ALA A 63 -15.58 32.78 -34.92
CA ALA A 63 -14.47 33.66 -35.27
C ALA A 63 -13.31 33.52 -34.27
N ILE A 64 -12.27 32.84 -34.73
CA ILE A 64 -10.90 32.95 -34.23
C ILE A 64 -10.42 34.37 -34.59
N GLY A 65 -9.99 35.15 -33.61
CA GLY A 65 -9.32 36.43 -33.85
C GLY A 65 -9.52 37.45 -32.73
N LEU A 66 -8.41 37.82 -32.08
CA LEU A 66 -8.22 39.00 -31.21
C LEU A 66 -8.80 38.93 -29.78
N VAL A 67 -8.12 38.19 -28.89
CA VAL A 67 -7.94 38.61 -27.49
C VAL A 67 -6.46 38.44 -27.13
N ALA A 68 -5.61 39.20 -27.81
CA ALA A 68 -4.31 39.61 -27.28
C ALA A 68 -4.50 41.03 -26.74
N ILE A 69 -3.93 41.32 -25.56
CA ILE A 69 -4.13 42.54 -24.72
C ILE A 69 -5.31 42.40 -23.74
N GLY A 70 -5.17 41.49 -22.77
CA GLY A 70 -6.12 41.35 -21.66
C GLY A 70 -5.58 40.62 -20.42
N LEU A 71 -4.25 40.46 -20.30
CA LEU A 71 -3.59 39.74 -19.20
C LEU A 71 -2.42 40.52 -18.58
N GLY A 72 -2.42 41.86 -18.72
CA GLY A 72 -1.41 42.74 -18.12
C GLY A 72 -1.94 43.74 -17.08
N ALA A 73 -3.26 43.88 -16.92
CA ALA A 73 -3.85 44.99 -16.15
C ALA A 73 -4.33 44.62 -14.74
N ASN A 74 -4.56 43.33 -14.43
CA ASN A 74 -5.06 42.91 -13.11
C ASN A 74 -3.95 42.66 -12.07
N GLY A 75 -2.67 42.61 -12.48
CA GLY A 75 -1.53 42.47 -11.57
C GLY A 75 -0.91 43.81 -11.12
N LEU A 76 -1.15 44.90 -11.85
CA LEU A 76 -0.57 46.22 -11.56
C LEU A 76 -1.45 47.09 -10.66
N GLY A 77 -2.78 46.88 -10.66
CA GLY A 77 -3.71 47.62 -9.80
C GLY A 77 -3.57 47.30 -8.30
N ALA A 78 -3.27 46.04 -7.97
CA ALA A 78 -3.08 45.62 -6.57
C ALA A 78 -1.80 46.17 -5.95
N ASN A 79 -0.71 46.25 -6.73
CA ASN A 79 0.56 46.82 -6.26
C ASN A 79 0.55 48.35 -6.22
N ALA A 80 -0.15 49.03 -7.13
CA ALA A 80 -0.29 50.49 -7.11
C ALA A 80 -1.18 50.99 -5.95
N PHE A 81 -2.18 50.21 -5.52
CA PHE A 81 -2.98 50.52 -4.32
C PHE A 81 -2.14 50.42 -3.03
N TYR A 82 -1.19 49.49 -2.97
CA TYR A 82 -0.28 49.34 -1.83
C TYR A 82 0.81 50.42 -1.79
N LEU A 83 1.33 50.83 -2.95
CA LEU A 83 2.42 51.82 -3.07
C LEU A 83 1.94 53.28 -2.97
N SER A 84 0.70 53.59 -3.34
CA SER A 84 0.13 54.95 -3.21
C SER A 84 -0.22 55.35 -1.78
N ARG A 85 -0.24 54.40 -0.83
CA ARG A 85 -0.49 54.66 0.60
C ARG A 85 0.76 54.97 1.43
N GLN A 86 1.96 54.91 0.84
CA GLN A 86 3.23 55.12 1.55
C GLN A 86 3.90 56.49 1.33
N SER A 87 3.25 57.45 0.69
CA SER A 87 3.86 58.79 0.51
C SER A 87 2.88 59.94 0.76
N SER A 88 2.38 60.03 2.00
CA SER A 88 1.89 61.30 2.52
C SER A 88 1.88 61.29 4.05
N SER A 89 2.93 61.84 4.68
CA SER A 89 2.82 62.85 5.75
C SER A 89 4.15 63.02 6.47
N SER A 90 4.73 64.21 6.30
CA SER A 90 5.66 64.80 7.23
C SER A 90 4.92 65.18 8.52
N ALA A 91 5.48 64.74 9.66
CA ALA A 91 5.37 65.33 10.99
C ALA A 91 3.96 65.62 11.55
N SER A 92 3.46 64.68 12.37
CA SER A 92 2.87 65.02 13.68
C SER A 92 2.97 63.80 14.59
N SER A 93 3.50 64.00 15.79
CA SER A 93 3.50 63.03 16.88
C SER A 93 2.06 62.61 17.20
N ASP A 94 1.66 61.40 16.81
CA ASP A 94 0.52 60.77 17.45
C ASP A 94 0.64 59.25 17.39
N ASN A 95 0.39 58.63 18.53
CA ASN A 95 0.38 57.20 18.76
C ASN A 95 -0.47 56.48 17.69
N THR A 96 0.15 55.82 16.71
CA THR A 96 -0.52 54.73 15.98
C THR A 96 -0.63 53.54 16.93
N LYS A 97 -1.59 53.60 17.85
CA LYS A 97 -2.11 52.41 18.51
C LYS A 97 -2.64 51.52 17.38
N ILE A 98 -1.94 50.41 17.11
CA ILE A 98 -2.55 49.28 16.42
C ILE A 98 -3.85 49.01 17.18
N ASN A 99 -4.98 49.08 16.48
CA ASN A 99 -6.27 48.77 17.09
C ASN A 99 -6.29 47.27 17.41
N LEU A 100 -5.91 46.94 18.65
CA LEU A 100 -5.92 45.59 19.23
C LEU A 100 -7.29 45.25 19.84
N ASP A 101 -8.30 46.12 19.69
CA ASP A 101 -9.65 45.94 20.24
C ASP A 101 -10.49 44.93 19.42
N GLY A 102 -9.84 43.88 18.92
CA GLY A 102 -10.54 42.63 18.67
C GLY A 102 -11.04 42.07 20.01
N PRO A 103 -12.11 41.24 20.02
CA PRO A 103 -12.55 40.60 21.25
C PRO A 103 -11.35 39.92 21.92
N ALA A 104 -11.07 40.28 23.18
CA ALA A 104 -9.97 39.70 23.92
C ALA A 104 -10.13 38.18 23.93
N ALA A 105 -9.29 37.48 23.16
CA ALA A 105 -9.20 36.04 23.27
C ALA A 105 -8.75 35.75 24.70
N ALA A 106 -9.53 34.97 25.45
CA ALA A 106 -9.12 34.53 26.76
C ALA A 106 -7.82 33.73 26.60
N ILE A 107 -6.68 34.36 26.91
CA ILE A 107 -5.39 33.67 27.00
C ILE A 107 -5.47 32.84 28.28
N ARG A 108 -6.01 31.63 28.17
CA ARG A 108 -5.77 30.61 29.18
C ARG A 108 -4.31 30.22 29.01
N GLY A 109 -3.45 30.70 29.91
CA GLY A 109 -2.10 30.17 30.08
C GLY A 109 -2.23 28.73 30.56
N GLY A 110 -2.42 27.81 29.62
CA GLY A 110 -2.21 26.38 29.82
C GLY A 110 -0.77 26.04 29.49
N ASP A 111 -0.25 25.00 30.15
CA ASP A 111 1.04 24.40 29.84
C ASP A 111 1.18 24.21 28.32
N TYR A 112 2.31 24.61 27.76
CA TYR A 112 2.58 24.48 26.33
C TYR A 112 2.61 22.98 25.99
N PRO A 113 1.63 22.43 25.26
CA PRO A 113 1.40 20.98 25.18
C PRO A 113 2.40 20.23 24.28
N PHE A 114 3.49 20.88 23.87
CA PHE A 114 4.49 20.36 22.93
C PHE A 114 5.75 19.82 23.61
N ASP A 115 5.82 19.78 24.94
CA ASP A 115 6.94 19.16 25.63
C ASP A 115 6.93 17.64 25.37
N SER A 116 7.89 17.19 24.55
CA SER A 116 8.25 15.80 24.22
C SER A 116 7.23 14.73 24.64
N PRO A 117 6.12 14.54 23.88
CA PRO A 117 5.04 13.63 24.26
C PRO A 117 5.56 12.20 24.49
N ARG A 118 5.22 11.61 25.64
CA ARG A 118 5.59 10.25 26.05
C ARG A 118 4.39 9.32 25.91
N LEU A 119 4.56 8.20 25.21
CA LEU A 119 3.49 7.21 25.03
C LEU A 119 3.37 6.35 26.30
N PRO A 120 2.17 6.19 26.89
CA PRO A 120 1.99 5.32 28.04
C PRO A 120 2.07 3.85 27.63
N PHE A 121 2.70 3.03 28.47
CA PHE A 121 2.72 1.56 28.35
C PHE A 121 2.18 0.93 29.64
N SER A 122 1.03 1.43 30.10
CA SER A 122 0.36 0.95 31.31
C SER A 122 -0.98 0.34 30.93
N TYR A 123 -1.05 -0.99 31.04
CA TYR A 123 -2.20 -1.80 30.64
C TYR A 123 -2.88 -2.44 31.83
N GLY A 124 -4.05 -3.03 31.59
CA GLY A 124 -4.82 -3.77 32.59
C GLY A 124 -4.05 -4.96 33.17
N THR A 125 -4.52 -5.41 34.33
CA THR A 125 -4.00 -6.62 34.98
C THR A 125 -4.45 -7.88 34.26
N LYS A 126 -3.90 -9.04 34.64
CA LYS A 126 -4.37 -10.34 34.14
C LYS A 126 -5.88 -10.54 34.37
N GLN A 127 -6.39 -10.14 35.54
CA GLN A 127 -7.81 -10.24 35.87
C GLN A 127 -8.67 -9.34 34.98
N ASP A 128 -8.17 -8.15 34.64
CA ASP A 128 -8.86 -7.25 33.71
C ASP A 128 -8.94 -7.88 32.31
N PHE A 129 -7.89 -8.57 31.85
CA PHE A 129 -7.87 -9.22 30.54
C PHE A 129 -8.76 -10.46 30.52
N GLU A 130 -8.80 -11.25 31.60
CA GLU A 130 -9.76 -12.36 31.76
C GLU A 130 -11.21 -11.85 31.70
N ALA A 131 -11.51 -10.75 32.40
CA ALA A 131 -12.82 -10.10 32.36
C ALA A 131 -13.16 -9.55 30.95
N ALA A 132 -12.19 -8.96 30.25
CA ALA A 132 -12.35 -8.50 28.88
C ALA A 132 -12.71 -9.64 27.92
N ILE A 133 -12.04 -10.79 28.05
CA ILE A 133 -12.31 -11.98 27.23
C ILE A 133 -13.73 -12.49 27.48
N GLU A 134 -14.17 -12.57 28.74
CA GLU A 134 -15.55 -12.99 29.05
C GLU A 134 -16.59 -11.99 28.52
N GLU A 135 -16.32 -10.68 28.57
CA GLU A 135 -17.21 -9.66 28.00
C GLU A 135 -17.27 -9.74 26.46
N LEU A 136 -16.15 -10.07 25.79
CA LEU A 136 -16.13 -10.33 24.35
C LEU A 136 -17.01 -11.54 23.99
N LYS A 137 -16.87 -12.66 24.73
CA LYS A 137 -17.71 -13.84 24.53
C LYS A 137 -19.19 -13.54 24.73
N ALA A 138 -19.51 -12.80 25.80
CA ALA A 138 -20.87 -12.37 26.09
C ALA A 138 -21.44 -11.47 24.99
N TYR A 139 -20.64 -10.57 24.41
CA TYR A 139 -21.06 -9.73 23.29
C TYR A 139 -21.52 -10.56 22.08
N PHE A 140 -20.70 -11.51 21.61
CA PHE A 140 -21.06 -12.35 20.46
C PHE A 140 -22.25 -13.27 20.77
N THR A 141 -22.27 -13.87 21.96
CA THR A 141 -23.43 -14.67 22.43
C THR A 141 -24.73 -13.85 22.41
N ALA A 142 -24.68 -12.59 22.85
CA ALA A 142 -25.84 -11.70 22.85
C ALA A 142 -26.30 -11.29 21.45
N GLN A 143 -25.44 -11.36 20.43
CA GLN A 143 -25.81 -11.20 19.02
C GLN A 143 -26.44 -12.48 18.43
N GLY A 144 -26.55 -13.57 19.19
CA GLY A 144 -27.07 -14.86 18.73
C GLY A 144 -26.04 -15.71 17.98
N GLU A 145 -24.75 -15.37 18.10
CA GLU A 145 -23.64 -16.12 17.50
C GLU A 145 -23.09 -17.16 18.48
N ASP A 146 -22.43 -18.18 17.95
CA ASP A 146 -21.51 -18.97 18.77
C ASP A 146 -20.26 -18.13 19.03
N TRP A 147 -19.93 -17.90 20.30
CA TRP A 147 -18.81 -17.02 20.62
C TRP A 147 -17.47 -17.68 20.27
N ASP A 148 -17.40 -19.01 20.24
CA ASP A 148 -16.17 -19.77 19.97
C ASP A 148 -15.72 -19.61 18.51
N ASP A 149 -16.65 -19.36 17.60
CA ASP A 149 -16.39 -18.96 16.22
C ASP A 149 -15.70 -17.59 16.15
N HIS A 150 -15.83 -16.75 17.17
CA HIS A 150 -15.37 -15.35 17.13
C HIS A 150 -14.19 -15.07 18.06
N VAL A 151 -14.13 -15.71 19.22
CA VAL A 151 -13.17 -15.41 20.27
C VAL A 151 -12.37 -16.67 20.57
N THR A 152 -11.08 -16.66 20.24
CA THR A 152 -10.19 -17.79 20.47
C THR A 152 -9.03 -17.45 21.40
N THR A 153 -8.76 -18.36 22.32
CA THR A 153 -7.57 -18.40 23.18
C THR A 153 -6.75 -19.66 22.89
N ASP A 154 -6.94 -20.27 21.72
CA ASP A 154 -6.17 -21.43 21.27
C ASP A 154 -4.69 -21.06 21.11
N GLU A 155 -3.82 -21.88 21.70
CA GLU A 155 -2.41 -21.56 21.86
C GLU A 155 -1.67 -21.46 20.52
N ASP A 156 -1.99 -22.37 19.58
CA ASP A 156 -1.37 -22.40 18.24
C ASP A 156 -1.79 -21.17 17.42
N GLU A 157 -3.05 -20.75 17.52
CA GLU A 157 -3.57 -19.54 16.85
C GLU A 157 -2.96 -18.25 17.40
N LEU A 158 -2.72 -18.17 18.72
CA LEU A 158 -2.06 -17.03 19.34
C LEU A 158 -0.56 -16.99 19.00
N GLU A 159 0.11 -18.16 18.97
CA GLU A 159 1.50 -18.26 18.57
C GLU A 159 1.72 -17.80 17.12
N ARG A 160 0.87 -18.23 16.17
CA ARG A 160 0.96 -17.78 14.77
C ARG A 160 0.86 -16.27 14.62
N ARG A 161 0.08 -15.60 15.48
CA ARG A 161 -0.07 -14.12 15.49
C ARG A 161 1.10 -13.40 16.18
N GLY A 162 1.91 -14.12 16.94
CA GLY A 162 3.16 -13.63 17.51
C GLY A 162 4.39 -13.84 16.61
N ILE A 163 4.23 -14.52 15.46
CA ILE A 163 5.32 -14.85 14.54
C ILE A 163 5.20 -14.05 13.25
N ASP A 164 6.29 -13.39 12.86
CA ASP A 164 6.44 -12.85 11.52
C ASP A 164 7.09 -13.90 10.61
N GLU A 165 6.26 -14.70 9.93
CA GLU A 165 6.75 -15.78 9.04
C GLU A 165 7.55 -15.25 7.85
N ASN A 166 7.23 -14.03 7.41
CA ASN A 166 7.86 -13.39 6.26
C ASN A 166 8.98 -12.41 6.66
N GLY A 167 9.07 -12.08 7.94
CA GLY A 167 10.08 -11.21 8.53
C GLY A 167 11.29 -11.96 9.08
N HIS A 168 12.25 -11.18 9.58
CA HIS A 168 13.49 -11.68 10.17
C HIS A 168 13.34 -12.08 11.64
N ARG A 169 12.28 -11.57 12.31
CA ARG A 169 12.07 -11.75 13.74
C ARG A 169 11.58 -13.17 14.02
N SER A 170 12.16 -13.83 15.02
CA SER A 170 11.59 -15.06 15.59
C SER A 170 10.70 -14.66 16.77
N SER A 171 9.56 -15.32 16.97
CA SER A 171 9.03 -15.39 18.33
C SER A 171 10.06 -16.18 19.14
N SER A 172 10.50 -15.64 20.27
CA SER A 172 11.48 -16.30 21.14
C SER A 172 10.98 -16.37 22.58
N GLU A 173 9.68 -16.63 22.75
CA GLU A 173 8.92 -16.55 24.01
C GLU A 173 8.54 -15.10 24.41
N GLY A 174 7.24 -14.89 24.72
CA GLY A 174 6.74 -13.65 25.34
C GLY A 174 6.03 -12.61 24.45
N THR A 175 6.02 -12.78 23.12
CA THR A 175 5.47 -11.78 22.17
C THR A 175 4.23 -12.28 21.41
N LYS A 176 3.12 -12.54 22.11
CA LYS A 176 1.86 -12.94 21.48
C LYS A 176 0.64 -12.32 22.16
N PRO A 177 -0.48 -12.18 21.43
CA PRO A 177 -1.74 -11.74 22.04
C PRO A 177 -2.25 -12.77 23.06
N SER A 178 -3.16 -12.33 23.93
CA SER A 178 -3.87 -13.18 24.88
C SER A 178 -5.16 -13.77 24.31
N VAL A 179 -5.71 -13.14 23.28
CA VAL A 179 -6.94 -13.55 22.61
C VAL A 179 -6.91 -13.06 21.16
N ALA A 180 -7.48 -13.84 20.24
CA ALA A 180 -7.78 -13.37 18.89
C ALA A 180 -9.30 -13.25 18.71
N VAL A 181 -9.74 -12.17 18.06
CA VAL A 181 -11.16 -11.86 17.85
C VAL A 181 -11.44 -11.65 16.37
N TYR A 182 -12.26 -12.52 15.76
CA TYR A 182 -12.68 -12.42 14.37
C TYR A 182 -13.92 -11.54 14.24
N VAL A 183 -13.77 -10.38 13.59
CA VAL A 183 -14.84 -9.41 13.41
C VAL A 183 -15.49 -9.51 12.04
N ARG A 184 -16.80 -9.24 11.96
CA ARG A 184 -17.58 -9.36 10.70
C ARG A 184 -17.98 -8.03 10.10
N ASP A 185 -18.06 -7.00 10.94
CA ASP A 185 -18.55 -5.69 10.57
C ASP A 185 -18.01 -4.57 11.49
N THR A 186 -18.44 -3.35 11.22
CA THR A 186 -18.04 -2.18 12.00
C THR A 186 -18.54 -2.24 13.47
N PRO A 187 -19.79 -2.62 13.76
CA PRO A 187 -20.25 -2.86 15.13
C PRO A 187 -19.37 -3.79 15.96
N ASP A 188 -18.92 -4.92 15.41
CA ASP A 188 -18.02 -5.84 16.10
C ASP A 188 -16.70 -5.14 16.50
N VAL A 189 -16.10 -4.38 15.59
CA VAL A 189 -14.88 -3.60 15.87
C VAL A 189 -15.14 -2.55 16.95
N GLN A 190 -16.26 -1.83 16.91
CA GLN A 190 -16.62 -0.87 17.97
C GLN A 190 -16.73 -1.54 19.35
N ALA A 191 -17.35 -2.72 19.42
CA ALA A 191 -17.50 -3.46 20.67
C ALA A 191 -16.13 -3.85 21.24
N VAL A 192 -15.26 -4.42 20.40
CA VAL A 192 -13.87 -4.74 20.77
C VAL A 192 -13.13 -3.51 21.28
N MET A 193 -13.21 -2.38 20.58
CA MET A 193 -12.56 -1.13 20.99
C MET A 193 -13.04 -0.62 22.35
N ARG A 194 -14.35 -0.68 22.62
CA ARG A 194 -14.92 -0.23 23.90
C ARG A 194 -14.51 -1.13 25.05
N ILE A 195 -14.55 -2.45 24.85
CA ILE A 195 -14.13 -3.44 25.85
C ILE A 195 -12.64 -3.27 26.15
N ALA A 196 -11.81 -3.17 25.12
CA ALA A 196 -10.38 -2.91 25.26
C ALA A 196 -10.08 -1.62 26.04
N ASN A 197 -10.81 -0.54 25.80
CA ASN A 197 -10.64 0.70 26.55
C ASN A 197 -11.01 0.58 28.02
N LYS A 198 -12.13 -0.11 28.30
CA LYS A 198 -12.63 -0.36 29.66
C LYS A 198 -11.59 -1.10 30.51
N TYR A 199 -10.94 -2.11 29.93
CA TYR A 199 -9.96 -2.95 30.64
C TYR A 199 -8.51 -2.60 30.34
N ARG A 200 -8.25 -1.51 29.62
CA ARG A 200 -6.90 -1.09 29.19
C ARG A 200 -6.12 -2.23 28.51
N MET A 201 -6.81 -3.01 27.67
CA MET A 201 -6.23 -4.13 26.94
C MET A 201 -5.76 -3.65 25.56
N PRO A 202 -4.46 -3.76 25.22
CA PRO A 202 -3.97 -3.28 23.94
C PRO A 202 -4.47 -4.17 22.79
N ILE A 203 -4.53 -3.60 21.59
CA ILE A 203 -5.06 -4.22 20.38
C ILE A 203 -4.00 -4.17 19.29
N VAL A 204 -3.82 -5.28 18.59
CA VAL A 204 -3.04 -5.38 17.36
C VAL A 204 -3.98 -5.74 16.21
N PRO A 205 -4.21 -4.85 15.23
CA PRO A 205 -4.95 -5.18 14.03
C PRO A 205 -4.24 -6.24 13.20
N PHE A 206 -4.96 -7.31 12.86
CA PHE A 206 -4.50 -8.40 12.02
C PHE A 206 -5.36 -8.44 10.75
N SER A 207 -4.72 -8.29 9.60
CA SER A 207 -5.40 -8.29 8.29
C SER A 207 -4.92 -9.48 7.46
N GLY A 208 -4.26 -9.29 6.32
CA GLY A 208 -3.73 -10.40 5.52
C GLY A 208 -2.55 -11.16 6.14
N GLY A 209 -1.92 -10.67 7.21
CA GLY A 209 -0.77 -11.32 7.84
C GLY A 209 0.49 -11.37 6.96
N THR A 210 0.64 -10.43 6.01
CA THR A 210 1.71 -10.46 5.00
C THR A 210 2.78 -9.37 5.16
N SER A 211 2.71 -8.54 6.21
CA SER A 211 3.69 -7.46 6.44
C SER A 211 5.08 -8.00 6.80
N LEU A 212 6.14 -7.22 6.55
CA LEU A 212 7.54 -7.68 6.68
C LEU A 212 8.34 -7.05 7.84
N GLU A 213 7.75 -6.09 8.55
CA GLU A 213 8.42 -5.32 9.62
C GLU A 213 7.76 -5.53 11.01
N GLY A 214 7.05 -6.65 11.20
CA GLY A 214 6.42 -6.98 12.49
C GLY A 214 5.19 -6.13 12.86
N HIS A 215 4.42 -5.63 11.88
CA HIS A 215 3.27 -4.75 12.13
C HIS A 215 2.16 -5.43 12.93
N TYR A 216 1.92 -6.71 12.66
CA TYR A 216 0.86 -7.50 13.29
C TYR A 216 1.35 -8.37 14.45
N VAL A 217 2.65 -8.37 14.75
CA VAL A 217 3.21 -9.10 15.90
C VAL A 217 2.82 -8.37 17.19
N ALA A 218 2.49 -9.10 18.24
CA ALA A 218 2.07 -8.51 19.51
C ALA A 218 3.24 -8.46 20.53
N PRO A 219 3.88 -7.31 20.77
CA PRO A 219 4.90 -7.17 21.80
C PRO A 219 4.33 -7.23 23.23
N PHE A 220 3.01 -7.10 23.38
CA PHE A 220 2.31 -7.14 24.67
C PHE A 220 1.15 -8.13 24.58
N ALA A 221 0.82 -8.74 25.72
CA ALA A 221 -0.46 -9.41 25.94
C ALA A 221 -1.62 -8.47 25.60
N GLY A 222 -2.68 -8.98 24.97
CA GLY A 222 -3.75 -8.15 24.43
C GLY A 222 -4.62 -8.86 23.41
N ILE A 223 -5.32 -8.08 22.60
CA ILE A 223 -6.26 -8.57 21.58
C ILE A 223 -5.58 -8.50 20.21
N SER A 224 -5.55 -9.61 19.48
CA SER A 224 -5.38 -9.56 18.02
C SER A 224 -6.75 -9.49 17.36
N ILE A 225 -7.08 -8.37 16.74
CA ILE A 225 -8.37 -8.20 16.05
C ILE A 225 -8.23 -8.59 14.58
N ASP A 226 -8.88 -9.67 14.20
CA ASP A 226 -8.75 -10.30 12.89
C ASP A 226 -9.86 -9.85 11.94
N MET A 227 -9.44 -9.19 10.86
CA MET A 227 -10.32 -8.56 9.88
C MET A 227 -10.75 -9.51 8.75
N SER A 228 -10.30 -10.76 8.74
CA SER A 228 -10.46 -11.68 7.59
C SER A 228 -11.92 -11.99 7.22
N ARG A 229 -12.87 -11.83 8.15
CA ARG A 229 -14.31 -12.02 7.90
C ARG A 229 -15.03 -10.75 7.44
N MET A 230 -14.30 -9.65 7.26
CA MET A 230 -14.77 -8.39 6.68
C MET A 230 -14.36 -8.30 5.20
N ASP A 231 -14.81 -9.24 4.36
CA ASP A 231 -14.30 -9.46 3.01
C ASP A 231 -15.27 -9.12 1.87
N LYS A 232 -16.34 -8.35 2.16
CA LYS A 232 -17.42 -8.10 1.19
C LYS A 232 -17.19 -6.85 0.34
N VAL A 233 -17.64 -6.93 -0.92
CA VAL A 233 -17.96 -5.75 -1.73
C VAL A 233 -19.31 -5.21 -1.28
N LEU A 234 -19.37 -3.95 -0.88
CA LEU A 234 -20.57 -3.28 -0.38
C LEU A 234 -21.32 -2.53 -1.48
N ALA A 235 -20.59 -1.91 -2.41
CA ALA A 235 -21.16 -1.25 -3.58
C ALA A 235 -20.14 -1.18 -4.72
N PHE A 236 -20.61 -1.21 -5.97
CA PHE A 236 -19.75 -1.09 -7.16
C PHE A 236 -20.36 -0.09 -8.14
N HIS A 237 -19.58 0.93 -8.49
CA HIS A 237 -20.01 2.07 -9.30
C HIS A 237 -19.13 2.19 -10.54
N PRO A 238 -19.33 1.33 -11.56
CA PRO A 238 -18.46 1.31 -12.72
C PRO A 238 -18.50 2.59 -13.56
N GLU A 239 -19.65 3.29 -13.59
CA GLU A 239 -19.79 4.56 -14.31
C GLU A 239 -18.92 5.68 -13.72
N ASP A 240 -18.72 5.66 -12.40
CA ASP A 240 -17.88 6.61 -11.68
C ASP A 240 -16.43 6.11 -11.50
N GLY A 241 -16.19 4.82 -11.73
CA GLY A 241 -14.90 4.17 -11.56
C GLY A 241 -14.50 3.97 -10.09
N ASP A 242 -15.43 3.61 -9.22
CA ASP A 242 -15.15 3.34 -7.81
C ASP A 242 -15.90 2.13 -7.25
N ILE A 243 -15.42 1.64 -6.11
CA ILE A 243 -15.97 0.48 -5.40
C ILE A 243 -15.88 0.72 -3.90
N VAL A 244 -16.91 0.34 -3.15
CA VAL A 244 -16.93 0.38 -1.69
C VAL A 244 -16.80 -1.05 -1.18
N VAL A 245 -15.83 -1.28 -0.30
CA VAL A 245 -15.49 -2.63 0.17
C VAL A 245 -15.18 -2.63 1.66
N GLN A 246 -15.34 -3.78 2.31
CA GLN A 246 -14.85 -4.00 3.66
C GLN A 246 -13.32 -4.18 3.66
N ALA A 247 -12.66 -3.81 4.76
CA ALA A 247 -11.20 -3.72 4.84
C ALA A 247 -10.45 -5.07 4.77
N GLY A 248 -11.11 -6.18 5.10
CA GLY A 248 -10.53 -7.52 5.07
C GLY A 248 -10.44 -8.16 3.68
N ILE A 249 -11.05 -7.56 2.65
CA ILE A 249 -11.01 -8.10 1.29
C ILE A 249 -9.62 -7.96 0.66
N GLY A 250 -9.18 -8.99 -0.07
CA GLY A 250 -7.95 -8.97 -0.85
C GLY A 250 -8.07 -8.15 -2.13
N TRP A 251 -7.01 -7.44 -2.52
CA TRP A 251 -6.99 -6.65 -3.75
C TRP A 251 -7.19 -7.51 -5.02
N GLU A 252 -6.69 -8.75 -4.99
CA GLU A 252 -6.87 -9.73 -6.06
C GLU A 252 -8.36 -10.08 -6.24
N THR A 253 -9.08 -10.29 -5.14
CA THR A 253 -10.53 -10.56 -5.13
C THR A 253 -11.31 -9.40 -5.73
N ILE A 254 -10.94 -8.15 -5.44
CA ILE A 254 -11.55 -6.96 -6.05
C ILE A 254 -11.35 -6.96 -7.57
N ASN A 255 -10.13 -7.24 -8.03
CA ASN A 255 -9.81 -7.26 -9.45
C ASN A 255 -10.53 -8.40 -10.20
N GLN A 256 -10.65 -9.58 -9.57
CA GLN A 256 -11.45 -10.68 -10.08
C GLN A 256 -12.95 -10.33 -10.12
N TYR A 257 -13.47 -9.65 -9.09
CA TYR A 257 -14.85 -9.18 -9.04
C TYR A 257 -15.15 -8.19 -10.18
N CYS A 258 -14.29 -7.20 -10.40
CA CYS A 258 -14.45 -6.24 -11.50
C CYS A 258 -14.48 -6.94 -12.87
N ALA A 259 -13.57 -7.90 -13.08
CA ALA A 259 -13.51 -8.66 -14.33
C ALA A 259 -14.75 -9.54 -14.57
N LYS A 260 -15.25 -10.23 -13.53
CA LYS A 260 -16.47 -11.08 -13.62
C LYS A 260 -17.72 -10.26 -13.93
N ASN A 261 -17.78 -9.01 -13.48
CA ASN A 261 -18.89 -8.09 -13.74
C ASN A 261 -18.73 -7.33 -15.07
N GLY A 262 -17.89 -7.83 -16.00
CA GLY A 262 -17.81 -7.33 -17.38
C GLY A 262 -17.18 -5.95 -17.54
N ASN A 263 -16.53 -5.42 -16.51
CA ASN A 263 -15.95 -4.07 -16.55
C ASN A 263 -14.45 -4.12 -16.83
N GLN A 264 -13.98 -3.18 -17.66
CA GLN A 264 -12.54 -2.98 -17.91
C GLN A 264 -11.86 -2.23 -16.76
N LEU A 265 -12.42 -2.24 -15.56
CA LEU A 265 -11.87 -1.54 -14.40
C LEU A 265 -11.06 -2.50 -13.52
N PHE A 266 -10.09 -1.95 -12.79
CA PHE A 266 -9.32 -2.66 -11.78
C PHE A 266 -8.78 -1.70 -10.72
N PHE A 267 -8.50 -2.21 -9.53
CA PHE A 267 -7.76 -1.51 -8.49
C PHE A 267 -6.25 -1.67 -8.77
N PRO A 268 -5.50 -0.55 -8.92
CA PRO A 268 -4.18 -0.60 -9.53
C PRO A 268 -3.02 -0.93 -8.58
N LEU A 269 -3.17 -0.72 -7.28
CA LEU A 269 -2.16 -1.09 -6.29
C LEU A 269 -2.06 -2.61 -6.22
N ASP A 270 -0.85 -3.14 -6.37
CA ASP A 270 -0.56 -4.56 -6.52
C ASP A 270 0.63 -5.02 -5.66
N PRO A 271 0.55 -4.87 -4.32
CA PRO A 271 1.54 -5.44 -3.41
C PRO A 271 1.52 -6.98 -3.47
N GLY A 272 2.39 -7.62 -2.71
CA GLY A 272 2.48 -9.08 -2.60
C GLY A 272 1.11 -9.77 -2.44
N PRO A 273 0.91 -10.97 -3.04
CA PRO A 273 -0.34 -11.73 -2.93
C PRO A 273 -0.79 -11.93 -1.48
N GLY A 274 -2.11 -12.00 -1.26
CA GLY A 274 -2.69 -12.14 0.09
C GLY A 274 -2.84 -10.84 0.87
N ALA A 275 -2.32 -9.71 0.39
CA ALA A 275 -2.55 -8.40 0.99
C ALA A 275 -4.04 -7.98 0.89
N THR A 276 -4.55 -7.45 2.00
CA THR A 276 -5.93 -6.98 2.16
C THR A 276 -5.98 -5.46 2.28
N ILE A 277 -7.12 -4.85 1.93
CA ILE A 277 -7.25 -3.39 1.84
C ILE A 277 -6.89 -2.65 3.15
N GLY A 278 -7.28 -3.19 4.30
CA GLY A 278 -6.95 -2.62 5.61
C GLY A 278 -5.44 -2.62 5.86
N GLY A 279 -4.75 -3.72 5.54
CA GLY A 279 -3.29 -3.81 5.62
C GLY A 279 -2.59 -2.85 4.66
N MET A 280 -3.08 -2.77 3.41
CA MET A 280 -2.56 -1.86 2.38
C MET A 280 -2.64 -0.39 2.82
N ILE A 281 -3.77 0.01 3.41
CA ILE A 281 -3.93 1.34 4.00
C ILE A 281 -2.98 1.52 5.18
N GLY A 282 -2.93 0.53 6.09
CA GLY A 282 -2.11 0.56 7.29
C GLY A 282 -0.63 0.78 7.00
N THR A 283 -0.05 0.05 6.05
CA THR A 283 1.38 0.17 5.71
C THR A 283 1.68 1.26 4.69
N GLY A 284 0.65 1.77 3.99
CA GLY A 284 0.88 2.72 2.90
C GLY A 284 1.60 2.08 1.72
N CYS A 285 1.18 0.89 1.33
CA CYS A 285 1.85 0.05 0.33
C CYS A 285 1.99 0.68 -1.08
N SER A 286 2.83 0.07 -1.92
CA SER A 286 2.90 0.35 -3.36
C SER A 286 2.67 -0.90 -4.22
N GLY A 287 3.72 -1.65 -4.55
CA GLY A 287 3.71 -2.68 -5.58
C GLY A 287 4.21 -2.21 -6.96
N THR A 288 4.27 -3.14 -7.90
CA THR A 288 4.96 -2.96 -9.20
C THR A 288 4.34 -1.89 -10.09
N ASN A 289 3.06 -1.56 -9.90
CA ASN A 289 2.34 -0.58 -10.70
C ASN A 289 2.53 0.88 -10.24
N ALA A 290 3.30 1.13 -9.17
CA ALA A 290 3.45 2.44 -8.56
C ALA A 290 3.94 3.53 -9.52
N VAL A 291 4.90 3.21 -10.39
CA VAL A 291 5.42 4.11 -11.43
C VAL A 291 4.31 4.79 -12.23
N ARG A 292 3.26 4.05 -12.59
CA ARG A 292 2.16 4.57 -13.41
C ARG A 292 0.99 5.12 -12.60
N TYR A 293 0.65 4.45 -11.50
CA TYR A 293 -0.60 4.72 -10.79
C TYR A 293 -0.42 5.46 -9.47
N GLY A 294 0.81 5.55 -8.97
CA GLY A 294 1.14 6.06 -7.64
C GLY A 294 1.08 4.98 -6.57
N THR A 295 1.38 5.38 -5.33
CA THR A 295 1.38 4.51 -4.15
C THR A 295 0.08 4.68 -3.36
N ALA A 296 -0.15 3.90 -2.30
CA ALA A 296 -1.24 4.08 -1.35
C ALA A 296 -1.35 5.51 -0.80
N ARG A 297 -0.23 6.24 -0.70
CA ARG A 297 -0.20 7.65 -0.27
C ARG A 297 -0.74 8.61 -1.34
N GLY A 298 -0.99 8.13 -2.56
CA GLY A 298 -1.70 8.82 -3.65
C GLY A 298 -3.22 8.83 -3.47
N GLU A 299 -3.95 9.05 -4.55
CA GLU A 299 -5.42 9.26 -4.56
C GLU A 299 -6.19 7.97 -4.88
N HIS A 300 -5.87 6.88 -4.18
CA HIS A 300 -6.53 5.57 -4.36
C HIS A 300 -7.66 5.30 -3.35
N PHE A 301 -7.51 5.79 -2.13
CA PHE A 301 -8.53 5.68 -1.08
C PHE A 301 -9.31 6.98 -1.04
N LEU A 302 -10.54 6.95 -1.57
CA LEU A 302 -11.40 8.13 -1.58
C LEU A 302 -11.91 8.38 -0.17
N ASP A 303 -12.60 7.44 0.44
CA ASP A 303 -13.15 7.56 1.79
C ASP A 303 -12.85 6.30 2.60
N MET A 304 -12.70 6.45 3.91
CA MET A 304 -12.47 5.33 4.83
C MET A 304 -13.38 5.47 6.04
N LYS A 305 -14.05 4.37 6.41
CA LYS A 305 -14.76 4.24 7.68
C LYS A 305 -13.80 3.68 8.72
N ILE A 306 -13.65 4.38 9.84
CA ILE A 306 -12.62 4.10 10.84
C ILE A 306 -13.26 4.04 12.22
N VAL A 307 -12.89 3.02 13.00
CA VAL A 307 -13.17 2.98 14.43
C VAL A 307 -11.96 3.53 15.19
N LEU A 308 -12.16 4.64 15.91
CA LEU A 308 -11.13 5.28 16.73
C LEU A 308 -10.92 4.55 18.06
N ALA A 309 -9.88 4.93 18.81
CA ALA A 309 -9.59 4.33 20.11
C ALA A 309 -10.80 4.36 21.04
N ASN A 310 -11.51 5.48 21.15
CA ASN A 310 -12.72 5.62 21.97
C ASN A 310 -13.94 4.80 21.49
N GLY A 311 -13.84 4.07 20.38
CA GLY A 311 -14.93 3.31 19.76
C GLY A 311 -15.89 4.15 18.92
N GLU A 312 -15.60 5.42 18.68
CA GLU A 312 -16.33 6.27 17.73
C GLU A 312 -16.07 5.81 16.29
N VAL A 313 -17.11 5.83 15.45
CA VAL A 313 -16.99 5.57 14.02
C VAL A 313 -16.99 6.91 13.30
N ILE A 314 -15.93 7.16 12.54
CA ILE A 314 -15.81 8.32 11.66
C ILE A 314 -15.71 7.86 10.21
N SER A 315 -15.97 8.79 9.30
CA SER A 315 -15.67 8.66 7.88
C SER A 315 -14.77 9.82 7.46
N THR A 316 -13.64 9.52 6.82
CA THR A 316 -12.59 10.51 6.54
C THR A 316 -13.03 11.61 5.58
N ARG A 317 -14.10 11.39 4.81
CA ARG A 317 -14.75 12.36 3.91
C ARG A 317 -16.28 12.32 4.00
N GLY A 318 -16.83 11.86 5.11
CA GLY A 318 -18.28 11.83 5.35
C GLY A 318 -19.09 10.97 4.37
N GLY A 319 -18.51 9.88 3.86
CA GLY A 319 -19.12 8.97 2.89
C GLY A 319 -19.06 9.49 1.44
N GLY A 320 -18.33 10.58 1.21
CA GLY A 320 -18.21 11.21 -0.10
C GLY A 320 -17.39 10.38 -1.09
N ARG A 321 -17.90 10.25 -2.32
CA ARG A 321 -17.23 9.56 -3.45
C ARG A 321 -16.57 10.54 -4.45
N ALA A 322 -16.65 11.84 -4.17
CA ALA A 322 -16.15 12.88 -5.06
C ALA A 322 -14.61 12.81 -5.19
N ARG A 323 -14.13 12.84 -6.44
CA ARG A 323 -12.70 12.78 -6.78
C ARG A 323 -11.88 13.92 -6.20
N LYS A 324 -12.50 15.06 -5.90
CA LYS A 324 -11.86 16.24 -5.33
C LYS A 324 -12.73 16.74 -4.19
N SER A 325 -12.09 17.12 -3.09
CA SER A 325 -12.71 17.78 -1.96
C SER A 325 -11.67 18.68 -1.31
N SER A 326 -12.11 19.83 -0.82
CA SER A 326 -11.30 20.75 -0.01
C SER A 326 -12.01 21.06 1.31
N ALA A 327 -12.95 20.20 1.71
CA ALA A 327 -13.69 20.33 2.95
C ALA A 327 -12.84 19.86 4.14
N GLY A 328 -12.13 20.79 4.78
CA GLY A 328 -11.32 20.52 5.96
C GLY A 328 -10.00 19.79 5.67
N PHE A 329 -9.41 19.22 6.72
CA PHE A 329 -8.17 18.45 6.61
C PHE A 329 -8.43 17.08 6.00
N ASP A 330 -7.45 16.57 5.24
CA ASP A 330 -7.50 15.21 4.72
C ASP A 330 -7.06 14.22 5.82
N ILE A 331 -8.02 13.80 6.64
CA ILE A 331 -7.80 12.79 7.68
C ILE A 331 -7.35 11.46 7.06
N GLY A 332 -7.79 11.14 5.84
CA GLY A 332 -7.40 9.91 5.17
C GLY A 332 -5.90 9.81 4.96
N LYS A 333 -5.24 10.91 4.61
CA LYS A 333 -3.78 10.96 4.46
C LYS A 333 -3.00 10.78 5.76
N ILE A 334 -3.61 11.09 6.90
CA ILE A 334 -3.02 10.83 8.22
C ILE A 334 -3.12 9.34 8.57
N ILE A 335 -4.17 8.66 8.11
CA ILE A 335 -4.44 7.25 8.41
C ILE A 335 -3.62 6.30 7.52
N VAL A 336 -3.41 6.66 6.25
CA VAL A 336 -2.60 5.85 5.33
C VAL A 336 -1.13 5.84 5.80
N GLY A 337 -0.61 4.65 6.08
CA GLY A 337 0.74 4.48 6.64
C GLY A 337 0.82 4.73 8.15
N ALA A 338 -0.32 4.81 8.85
CA ALA A 338 -0.35 4.94 10.32
C ALA A 338 -0.25 3.59 11.05
N GLU A 339 -0.14 2.48 10.31
CA GLU A 339 0.19 1.15 10.84
C GLU A 339 -0.79 0.63 11.90
N GLY A 340 -2.07 1.02 11.79
CA GLY A 340 -3.11 0.66 12.76
C GLY A 340 -3.00 1.38 14.10
N THR A 341 -2.12 2.38 14.22
CA THR A 341 -1.89 3.09 15.49
C THR A 341 -2.88 4.22 15.76
N LEU A 342 -3.62 4.70 14.75
CA LEU A 342 -4.54 5.84 14.87
C LEU A 342 -6.02 5.47 14.75
N GLY A 343 -6.32 4.21 14.43
CA GLY A 343 -7.68 3.69 14.27
C GLY A 343 -7.69 2.41 13.45
N ILE A 344 -8.83 1.73 13.45
CA ILE A 344 -9.05 0.50 12.68
C ILE A 344 -9.96 0.82 11.50
N VAL A 345 -9.44 0.67 10.28
CA VAL A 345 -10.21 0.83 9.05
C VAL A 345 -11.12 -0.37 8.87
N THR A 346 -12.40 -0.13 8.66
CA THR A 346 -13.45 -1.17 8.52
C THR A 346 -14.00 -1.25 7.10
N GLU A 347 -14.09 -0.11 6.42
CA GLU A 347 -14.56 -0.01 5.03
C GLU A 347 -13.74 1.05 4.30
N ALA A 348 -13.58 0.87 2.98
CA ALA A 348 -12.91 1.83 2.11
C ALA A 348 -13.65 1.99 0.78
N THR A 349 -13.73 3.23 0.32
CA THR A 349 -14.12 3.57 -1.05
C THR A 349 -12.85 3.71 -1.88
N LEU A 350 -12.68 2.83 -2.88
CA LEU A 350 -11.48 2.74 -3.69
C LEU A 350 -11.70 3.33 -5.08
N ARG A 351 -10.70 4.06 -5.57
CA ARG A 351 -10.61 4.47 -6.97
C ARG A 351 -10.13 3.31 -7.83
N LEU A 352 -10.89 3.02 -8.89
CA LEU A 352 -10.51 2.08 -9.94
C LEU A 352 -9.87 2.83 -11.12
N ALA A 353 -9.05 2.11 -11.86
CA ALA A 353 -8.44 2.52 -13.11
C ALA A 353 -8.97 1.67 -14.28
N PRO A 354 -9.05 2.21 -15.50
CA PRO A 354 -9.34 1.42 -16.69
C PRO A 354 -8.12 0.59 -17.10
N LYS A 355 -8.37 -0.64 -17.57
CA LYS A 355 -7.40 -1.47 -18.27
C LYS A 355 -7.18 -0.91 -19.67
N MET A 356 -5.92 -0.88 -20.10
CA MET A 356 -5.58 -0.39 -21.43
C MET A 356 -5.75 -1.51 -22.48
N PRO A 357 -5.98 -1.15 -23.76
CA PRO A 357 -6.24 -2.14 -24.81
C PRO A 357 -5.00 -2.93 -25.25
N ALA A 358 -3.80 -2.38 -25.07
CA ALA A 358 -2.55 -3.02 -25.46
C ALA A 358 -1.57 -3.08 -24.28
N ASP A 359 -0.96 -4.25 -24.08
CA ASP A 359 0.07 -4.49 -23.09
C ASP A 359 1.29 -5.18 -23.72
N ALA A 360 2.47 -4.98 -23.16
CA ALA A 360 3.67 -5.73 -23.50
C ALA A 360 4.55 -5.91 -22.26
N VAL A 361 5.32 -7.00 -22.23
CA VAL A 361 6.40 -7.20 -21.27
C VAL A 361 7.72 -7.16 -22.02
N ALA A 362 8.74 -6.57 -21.40
CA ALA A 362 10.10 -6.57 -21.92
C ALA A 362 11.11 -7.02 -20.87
N VAL A 363 12.21 -7.61 -21.32
CA VAL A 363 13.40 -7.84 -20.52
C VAL A 363 14.63 -7.35 -21.28
N ALA A 364 15.56 -6.73 -20.58
CA ALA A 364 16.83 -6.27 -21.13
C ALA A 364 17.96 -6.55 -20.15
N SER A 365 19.02 -7.23 -20.60
CA SER A 365 20.21 -7.49 -19.80
C SER A 365 21.32 -6.46 -20.04
N PHE A 366 22.05 -6.12 -18.98
CA PHE A 366 23.04 -5.06 -18.91
C PHE A 366 24.40 -5.60 -18.42
N PRO A 367 25.51 -4.91 -18.70
CA PRO A 367 26.81 -5.28 -18.17
C PRO A 367 26.91 -5.08 -16.65
N ASP A 368 26.22 -4.08 -16.11
CA ASP A 368 26.20 -3.73 -14.69
C ASP A 368 24.93 -2.92 -14.32
N VAL A 369 24.70 -2.75 -13.02
CA VAL A 369 23.58 -1.99 -12.46
C VAL A 369 23.59 -0.50 -12.82
N GLU A 370 24.76 0.07 -13.11
CA GLU A 370 24.91 1.48 -13.47
C GLU A 370 24.41 1.77 -14.89
N ALA A 371 24.64 0.84 -15.81
CA ALA A 371 24.07 0.83 -17.16
C ALA A 371 22.55 0.66 -17.13
N ALA A 372 22.05 -0.29 -16.32
CA ALA A 372 20.62 -0.48 -16.13
C ALA A 372 19.96 0.79 -15.58
N SER A 373 20.47 1.35 -14.48
CA SER A 373 19.90 2.52 -13.82
C SER A 373 19.92 3.79 -14.68
N ARG A 374 20.93 3.97 -15.53
CA ARG A 374 20.97 5.07 -16.52
C ARG A 374 19.85 4.95 -17.55
N THR A 375 19.53 3.72 -17.97
CA THR A 375 18.39 3.44 -18.85
C THR A 375 17.07 3.80 -18.16
N VAL A 376 16.89 3.43 -16.89
CA VAL A 376 15.69 3.79 -16.11
C VAL A 376 15.50 5.31 -16.07
N ASN A 377 16.54 6.05 -15.69
CA ASN A 377 16.51 7.52 -15.63
C ASN A 377 16.13 8.15 -16.98
N GLU A 378 16.74 7.70 -18.08
CA GLU A 378 16.43 8.23 -19.41
C GLU A 378 14.98 7.97 -19.82
N ILE A 379 14.47 6.76 -19.57
CA ILE A 379 13.08 6.41 -19.91
C ILE A 379 12.09 7.24 -19.13
N LEU A 380 12.25 7.37 -17.81
CA LEU A 380 11.34 8.14 -16.97
C LEU A 380 11.34 9.64 -17.33
N LEU A 381 12.54 10.23 -17.53
CA LEU A 381 12.66 11.66 -17.86
C LEU A 381 12.24 11.98 -19.29
N SER A 382 12.18 10.98 -20.18
CA SER A 382 11.67 11.16 -21.54
C SER A 382 10.14 11.22 -21.64
N GLY A 383 9.42 10.97 -20.56
CA GLY A 383 7.95 10.99 -20.52
C GLY A 383 7.29 9.79 -21.21
N ILE A 384 8.07 8.75 -21.54
CA ILE A 384 7.56 7.52 -22.14
C ILE A 384 6.69 6.76 -21.13
N PRO A 385 5.42 6.45 -21.44
CA PRO A 385 4.52 5.83 -20.49
C PRO A 385 4.87 4.35 -20.30
N VAL A 386 5.57 4.06 -19.20
CA VAL A 386 5.80 2.72 -18.69
C VAL A 386 4.79 2.39 -17.59
N GLN A 387 4.43 1.12 -17.44
CA GLN A 387 3.62 0.67 -16.31
C GLN A 387 4.49 0.35 -15.09
N CYS A 388 5.63 -0.31 -15.31
CA CYS A 388 6.60 -0.64 -14.28
C CYS A 388 8.01 -0.77 -14.89
N ILE A 389 9.03 -0.58 -14.06
CA ILE A 389 10.43 -0.86 -14.39
C ILE A 389 11.06 -1.51 -13.17
N GLU A 390 11.47 -2.78 -13.30
CA GLU A 390 12.02 -3.57 -12.21
C GLU A 390 13.46 -3.96 -12.50
N LEU A 391 14.35 -3.80 -11.52
CA LEU A 391 15.72 -4.25 -11.56
C LEU A 391 15.83 -5.61 -10.87
N LEU A 392 16.51 -6.57 -11.51
CA LEU A 392 16.99 -7.79 -10.89
C LEU A 392 18.50 -7.83 -11.11
N ASP A 393 19.27 -7.98 -10.03
CA ASP A 393 20.72 -8.14 -10.17
C ASP A 393 21.10 -9.54 -10.67
N TYR A 394 22.35 -9.70 -11.10
CA TYR A 394 22.84 -10.98 -11.63
C TYR A 394 22.64 -12.13 -10.63
N LYS A 395 22.75 -11.86 -9.31
CA LYS A 395 22.54 -12.86 -8.27
C LYS A 395 21.08 -13.30 -8.20
N MET A 396 20.14 -12.36 -8.28
CA MET A 396 18.71 -12.66 -8.38
C MET A 396 18.40 -13.51 -9.61
N ILE A 397 18.96 -13.18 -10.77
CA ILE A 397 18.77 -13.97 -12.00
C ILE A 397 19.33 -15.39 -11.84
N GLN A 398 20.53 -15.54 -11.28
CA GLN A 398 21.12 -16.84 -10.96
C GLN A 398 20.20 -17.68 -10.08
N THR A 399 19.65 -17.07 -9.02
CA THR A 399 18.74 -17.73 -8.09
C THR A 399 17.44 -18.15 -8.77
N ILE A 400 16.86 -17.30 -9.63
CA ILE A 400 15.68 -17.65 -10.44
C ILE A 400 15.96 -18.84 -11.35
N ASN A 401 17.08 -18.82 -12.08
CA ASN A 401 17.50 -19.92 -12.94
C ASN A 401 17.67 -21.23 -12.16
N ALA A 402 18.36 -21.18 -11.01
CA ALA A 402 18.62 -22.34 -10.14
C ALA A 402 17.35 -22.93 -9.52
N SER A 403 16.39 -22.07 -9.14
CA SER A 403 15.11 -22.51 -8.56
C SER A 403 14.21 -23.28 -9.55
N ASN A 404 14.39 -23.05 -10.85
CA ASN A 404 13.58 -23.58 -11.94
C ASN A 404 12.05 -23.30 -11.81
N LEU A 405 11.65 -22.31 -11.00
CA LEU A 405 10.23 -21.97 -10.76
C LEU A 405 9.56 -21.34 -12.00
N CYS A 406 10.33 -20.67 -12.86
CA CYS A 406 9.79 -19.90 -13.99
C CYS A 406 9.65 -20.71 -15.29
N GLY A 407 10.21 -21.92 -15.37
CA GLY A 407 10.24 -22.73 -16.59
C GLY A 407 10.97 -22.07 -17.77
N ARG A 408 11.84 -21.11 -17.48
CA ARG A 408 12.66 -20.35 -18.42
C ARG A 408 14.00 -19.99 -17.77
N THR A 409 15.06 -19.97 -18.57
CA THR A 409 16.38 -19.46 -18.20
C THR A 409 16.60 -18.05 -18.77
N TYR A 410 17.23 -17.20 -17.98
CA TYR A 410 17.63 -15.84 -18.35
C TYR A 410 19.16 -15.72 -18.40
N ASP A 411 19.67 -14.72 -19.10
CA ASP A 411 21.10 -14.37 -19.07
C ASP A 411 21.47 -13.92 -17.64
N GLU A 412 22.48 -14.56 -17.03
CA GLU A 412 22.93 -14.28 -15.66
C GLU A 412 23.70 -12.94 -15.56
N LYS A 413 22.96 -11.86 -15.76
CA LYS A 413 23.40 -10.47 -15.77
C LYS A 413 22.35 -9.59 -15.13
N ASP A 414 22.77 -8.41 -14.67
CA ASP A 414 21.85 -7.38 -14.21
C ASP A 414 20.82 -7.10 -15.31
N SER A 415 19.55 -7.12 -14.95
CA SER A 415 18.45 -7.12 -15.92
C SER A 415 17.34 -6.17 -15.49
N LEU A 416 16.78 -5.46 -16.47
CA LEU A 416 15.54 -4.69 -16.29
C LEU A 416 14.36 -5.44 -16.89
N PHE A 417 13.27 -5.48 -16.14
CA PHE A 417 11.96 -5.97 -16.59
C PHE A 417 11.00 -4.80 -16.70
N PHE A 418 10.27 -4.74 -17.80
CA PHE A 418 9.31 -3.67 -18.08
C PHE A 418 7.93 -4.26 -18.29
N LYS A 419 6.90 -3.60 -17.77
CA LYS A 419 5.53 -3.70 -18.30
C LYS A 419 5.19 -2.40 -19.01
N LEU A 420 4.55 -2.55 -20.16
CA LEU A 420 4.00 -1.48 -20.97
C LEU A 420 2.49 -1.68 -21.03
N SER A 421 1.74 -0.59 -20.88
CA SER A 421 0.29 -0.61 -20.97
C SER A 421 -0.20 0.71 -21.56
N GLY A 422 -1.02 0.64 -22.61
CA GLY A 422 -1.46 1.83 -23.34
C GLY A 422 -2.29 1.52 -24.58
N GLY A 423 -2.37 2.52 -25.47
CA GLY A 423 -2.77 2.26 -26.85
C GLY A 423 -1.62 1.61 -27.64
N GLU A 424 -1.93 0.98 -28.77
CA GLU A 424 -0.94 0.27 -29.60
C GLU A 424 0.23 1.18 -30.01
N ALA A 425 -0.05 2.43 -30.40
CA ALA A 425 0.97 3.41 -30.77
C ALA A 425 1.89 3.77 -29.60
N ALA A 426 1.34 3.98 -28.40
CA ALA A 426 2.13 4.29 -27.20
C ALA A 426 3.02 3.11 -26.79
N VAL A 427 2.52 1.87 -26.91
CA VAL A 427 3.32 0.67 -26.66
C VAL A 427 4.44 0.54 -27.70
N ALA A 428 4.17 0.80 -28.98
CA ALA A 428 5.19 0.77 -30.02
C ALA A 428 6.29 1.82 -29.79
N GLU A 429 5.91 3.06 -29.47
CA GLU A 429 6.83 4.14 -29.14
C GLU A 429 7.71 3.78 -27.93
N ALA A 430 7.10 3.23 -26.87
CA ALA A 430 7.82 2.81 -25.68
C ALA A 430 8.84 1.69 -25.97
N LYS A 431 8.50 0.72 -26.82
CA LYS A 431 9.44 -0.33 -27.25
C LYS A 431 10.67 0.25 -27.93
N GLU A 432 10.48 1.19 -28.85
CA GLU A 432 11.60 1.81 -29.55
C GLU A 432 12.46 2.64 -28.61
N ALA A 433 11.83 3.42 -27.72
CA ALA A 433 12.54 4.23 -26.72
C ALA A 433 13.36 3.35 -25.78
N ILE A 434 12.77 2.28 -25.23
CA ILE A 434 13.44 1.31 -24.36
C ILE A 434 14.62 0.67 -25.10
N THR A 435 14.42 0.21 -26.34
CA THR A 435 15.52 -0.38 -27.14
C THR A 435 16.66 0.61 -27.33
N ARG A 436 16.36 1.85 -27.76
CA ARG A 436 17.37 2.90 -27.99
C ARG A 436 18.14 3.22 -26.72
N ALA A 437 17.44 3.47 -25.61
CA ALA A 437 18.05 3.80 -24.33
C ALA A 437 18.90 2.63 -23.79
N SER A 438 18.38 1.40 -23.86
CA SER A 438 19.10 0.21 -23.38
C SER A 438 20.41 0.02 -24.14
N VAL A 439 20.36 0.09 -25.48
CA VAL A 439 21.57 -0.04 -26.32
C VAL A 439 22.55 1.10 -26.07
N LYS A 440 22.07 2.34 -25.95
CA LYS A 440 22.89 3.52 -25.65
C LYS A 440 23.68 3.36 -24.35
N HIS A 441 23.09 2.72 -23.34
CA HIS A 441 23.74 2.51 -22.03
C HIS A 441 24.46 1.16 -21.89
N GLY A 442 24.57 0.38 -22.97
CA GLY A 442 25.46 -0.80 -23.03
C GLY A 442 24.76 -2.16 -23.03
N ALA A 443 23.42 -2.22 -23.05
CA ALA A 443 22.74 -3.47 -23.37
C ALA A 443 23.03 -3.89 -24.81
N LYS A 444 23.11 -5.20 -25.06
CA LYS A 444 23.18 -5.71 -26.42
C LYS A 444 21.80 -5.63 -27.05
N LYS A 445 21.71 -5.34 -28.35
CA LYS A 445 20.40 -5.22 -29.01
C LYS A 445 19.61 -6.52 -28.93
N GLU A 446 20.29 -7.64 -29.07
CA GLU A 446 19.75 -9.00 -28.98
C GLU A 446 19.30 -9.41 -27.57
N SER A 447 19.72 -8.71 -26.51
CA SER A 447 19.25 -8.99 -25.15
C SER A 447 17.98 -8.23 -24.78
N VAL A 448 17.49 -7.33 -25.65
CA VAL A 448 16.23 -6.62 -25.44
C VAL A 448 15.09 -7.40 -26.10
N GLU A 449 14.33 -8.14 -25.29
CA GLU A 449 13.20 -8.94 -25.73
C GLU A 449 11.88 -8.26 -25.39
N PHE A 450 10.91 -8.35 -26.30
CA PHE A 450 9.54 -7.89 -26.08
C PHE A 450 8.54 -8.98 -26.42
N GLU A 451 7.45 -9.04 -25.64
CA GLU A 451 6.35 -9.95 -25.89
C GLU A 451 4.99 -9.25 -25.66
N THR A 452 4.06 -9.46 -26.58
CA THR A 452 2.70 -8.89 -26.54
C THR A 452 1.61 -9.96 -26.42
N ASN A 453 1.93 -11.22 -26.74
CA ASN A 453 1.04 -12.32 -26.44
C ASN A 453 0.96 -12.49 -24.92
N LYS A 454 -0.25 -12.40 -24.36
CA LYS A 454 -0.49 -12.39 -22.91
C LYS A 454 0.15 -13.56 -22.17
N GLU A 455 0.03 -14.78 -22.70
CA GLU A 455 0.54 -15.98 -22.05
C GLU A 455 2.07 -16.01 -22.05
N ARG A 456 2.70 -15.67 -23.18
CA ARG A 456 4.16 -15.61 -23.28
C ARG A 456 4.74 -14.44 -22.47
N ALA A 457 4.07 -13.28 -22.47
CA ALA A 457 4.46 -12.11 -21.68
C ALA A 457 4.39 -12.41 -20.17
N ALA A 458 3.36 -13.13 -19.74
CA ALA A 458 3.25 -13.60 -18.36
C ALA A 458 4.42 -14.49 -17.95
N LYS A 459 4.93 -15.35 -18.85
CA LYS A 459 6.11 -16.19 -18.58
C LYS A 459 7.40 -15.39 -18.40
N ILE A 460 7.60 -14.31 -19.17
CA ILE A 460 8.73 -13.39 -18.97
C ILE A 460 8.58 -12.71 -17.60
N TRP A 461 7.39 -12.19 -17.30
CA TRP A 461 7.14 -11.48 -16.06
C TRP A 461 7.19 -12.38 -14.82
N GLU A 462 7.01 -13.70 -14.99
CA GLU A 462 7.10 -14.67 -13.90
C GLU A 462 8.47 -14.67 -13.22
N GLY A 463 9.56 -14.40 -13.96
CA GLY A 463 10.89 -14.21 -13.38
C GLY A 463 10.90 -13.17 -12.25
N ARG A 464 10.27 -12.02 -12.49
CA ARG A 464 10.13 -10.97 -11.47
C ARG A 464 9.20 -11.37 -10.33
N LYS A 465 8.09 -12.05 -10.60
CA LYS A 465 7.14 -12.47 -9.55
C LYS A 465 7.71 -13.56 -8.63
N ALA A 466 8.52 -14.45 -9.17
CA ALA A 466 9.10 -15.56 -8.43
C ALA A 466 10.30 -15.16 -7.57
N ALA A 467 10.82 -13.93 -7.65
CA ALA A 467 12.07 -13.49 -7.03
C ALA A 467 12.20 -13.89 -5.54
N LEU A 468 11.23 -13.53 -4.70
CA LEU A 468 11.24 -13.89 -3.26
C LEU A 468 11.21 -15.41 -3.05
N TRP A 469 10.32 -16.09 -3.76
CA TRP A 469 10.15 -17.55 -3.66
C TRP A 469 11.36 -18.32 -4.17
N ALA A 470 12.06 -17.81 -5.18
CA ALA A 470 13.29 -18.39 -5.70
C ALA A 470 14.41 -18.34 -4.65
N VAL A 471 14.55 -17.22 -3.94
CA VAL A 471 15.52 -17.10 -2.84
C VAL A 471 15.14 -18.04 -1.70
N ALA A 472 13.88 -18.07 -1.28
CA ALA A 472 13.44 -18.98 -0.22
C ALA A 472 13.65 -20.46 -0.61
N ALA A 473 13.28 -20.86 -1.83
CA ALA A 473 13.37 -22.25 -2.30
C ALA A 473 14.82 -22.74 -2.49
N THR A 474 15.76 -21.82 -2.70
CA THR A 474 17.19 -22.16 -2.82
C THR A 474 17.95 -22.08 -1.51
N ASN A 475 17.28 -21.69 -0.42
CA ASN A 475 17.84 -21.50 0.93
C ASN A 475 16.95 -22.13 2.01
N ASP A 476 16.53 -23.38 1.81
CA ASP A 476 15.56 -24.11 2.65
C ASP A 476 16.19 -24.94 3.79
N ALA A 477 17.49 -24.74 4.04
CA ALA A 477 18.19 -25.45 5.10
C ALA A 477 17.61 -25.11 6.50
N PRO A 478 17.54 -26.07 7.44
CA PRO A 478 17.03 -25.82 8.79
C PRO A 478 17.74 -24.64 9.48
N GLY A 479 16.95 -23.72 10.04
CA GLY A 479 17.46 -22.52 10.72
C GLY A 479 17.72 -21.33 9.79
N VAL A 480 17.73 -21.53 8.47
CA VAL A 480 17.90 -20.44 7.50
C VAL A 480 16.59 -19.67 7.33
N LYS A 481 16.68 -18.34 7.41
CA LYS A 481 15.62 -17.38 7.10
C LYS A 481 16.11 -16.42 6.01
N VAL A 482 15.17 -15.70 5.40
CA VAL A 482 15.46 -14.65 4.42
C VAL A 482 15.03 -13.31 4.99
N TRP A 483 15.99 -12.43 5.29
CA TRP A 483 15.68 -11.06 5.65
C TRP A 483 15.36 -10.26 4.39
N THR A 484 14.10 -9.89 4.22
CA THR A 484 13.65 -9.02 3.13
C THR A 484 13.80 -7.57 3.56
N THR A 485 14.70 -6.84 2.91
CA THR A 485 14.93 -5.41 3.19
C THR A 485 14.12 -4.51 2.25
N ASP A 486 14.08 -3.22 2.56
CA ASP A 486 13.37 -2.23 1.74
C ASP A 486 13.95 -0.85 2.00
N VAL A 487 14.46 -0.20 0.94
CA VAL A 487 14.98 1.17 0.97
C VAL A 487 14.66 1.87 -0.34
N CYS A 488 14.46 3.18 -0.30
CA CYS A 488 14.19 3.97 -1.49
C CYS A 488 15.05 5.23 -1.52
N VAL A 489 15.54 5.61 -2.69
CA VAL A 489 16.37 6.80 -2.91
C VAL A 489 15.91 7.55 -4.16
N PRO A 490 16.30 8.82 -4.33
CA PRO A 490 16.20 9.46 -5.63
C PRO A 490 16.83 8.57 -6.71
N ILE A 491 16.15 8.41 -7.85
CA ILE A 491 16.52 7.43 -8.89
C ILE A 491 17.96 7.62 -9.39
N SER A 492 18.47 8.85 -9.37
CA SER A 492 19.87 9.16 -9.68
C SER A 492 20.89 8.52 -8.74
N ALA A 493 20.50 8.20 -7.50
CA ALA A 493 21.35 7.60 -6.47
C ALA A 493 21.21 6.08 -6.37
N LEU A 494 20.14 5.49 -6.93
CA LEU A 494 19.88 4.04 -6.94
C LEU A 494 21.11 3.19 -7.36
N PRO A 495 21.79 3.47 -8.49
CA PRO A 495 22.93 2.64 -8.91
C PRO A 495 24.07 2.64 -7.90
N ARG A 496 24.36 3.80 -7.30
CA ARG A 496 25.38 3.92 -6.25
C ARG A 496 24.99 3.11 -5.01
N LEU A 497 23.74 3.22 -4.58
CA LEU A 497 23.23 2.49 -3.42
C LEU A 497 23.33 0.99 -3.63
N VAL A 498 22.91 0.47 -4.79
CA VAL A 498 22.99 -0.97 -5.11
C VAL A 498 24.44 -1.45 -5.11
N ARG A 499 25.35 -0.78 -5.84
CA ARG A 499 26.76 -1.18 -5.92
C ARG A 499 27.44 -1.19 -4.55
N GLU A 500 27.26 -0.14 -3.76
CA GLU A 500 27.86 -0.05 -2.42
C GLU A 500 27.29 -1.11 -1.47
N SER A 501 26.01 -1.47 -1.63
CA SER A 501 25.37 -2.52 -0.82
C SER A 501 25.83 -3.92 -1.22
N GLN A 502 25.94 -4.21 -2.53
CA GLN A 502 26.51 -5.47 -3.03
C GLN A 502 27.94 -5.70 -2.51
N LEU A 503 28.77 -4.64 -2.49
CA LEU A 503 30.13 -4.71 -1.94
C LEU A 503 30.11 -5.04 -0.44
N ASP A 504 29.23 -4.39 0.33
CA ASP A 504 29.09 -4.61 1.78
C ASP A 504 28.60 -6.04 2.08
N PHE A 505 27.62 -6.55 1.32
CA PHE A 505 27.16 -7.94 1.44
C PHE A 505 28.31 -8.93 1.18
N HIS A 506 29.09 -8.70 0.14
CA HIS A 506 30.22 -9.57 -0.19
C HIS A 506 31.32 -9.52 0.89
N GLN A 507 31.68 -8.33 1.37
CA GLN A 507 32.70 -8.17 2.42
C GLN A 507 32.26 -8.76 3.76
N SER A 508 30.95 -8.79 4.02
CA SER A 508 30.35 -9.37 5.22
C SER A 508 30.06 -10.88 5.11
N GLY A 509 30.44 -11.52 4.00
CA GLY A 509 30.22 -12.96 3.77
C GLY A 509 28.80 -13.35 3.32
N LEU A 510 27.89 -12.38 3.13
CA LEU A 510 26.50 -12.58 2.72
C LEU A 510 26.34 -12.68 1.20
N THR A 511 27.18 -13.52 0.57
CA THR A 511 27.33 -13.61 -0.91
C THR A 511 26.12 -14.17 -1.66
N GLN A 512 25.15 -14.76 -0.95
CA GLN A 512 23.89 -15.25 -1.52
C GLN A 512 22.79 -14.19 -1.53
N THR A 513 23.09 -12.96 -1.09
CA THR A 513 22.13 -11.85 -1.12
C THR A 513 21.76 -11.51 -2.55
N ALA A 514 20.46 -11.54 -2.85
CA ALA A 514 19.92 -11.23 -4.16
C ALA A 514 19.14 -9.91 -4.11
N ILE A 515 19.23 -9.10 -5.18
CA ILE A 515 18.54 -7.80 -5.24
C ILE A 515 17.44 -7.82 -6.29
N VAL A 516 16.26 -7.35 -5.87
CA VAL A 516 15.13 -7.05 -6.74
C VAL A 516 14.58 -5.67 -6.37
N GLY A 517 14.20 -4.83 -7.33
CA GLY A 517 13.70 -3.51 -6.99
C GLY A 517 12.77 -2.88 -7.99
N HIS A 518 11.84 -2.08 -7.45
CA HIS A 518 11.03 -1.11 -8.16
C HIS A 518 11.90 0.06 -8.63
N ALA A 519 12.77 -0.23 -9.61
CA ALA A 519 13.79 0.72 -10.09
C ALA A 519 13.17 2.00 -10.65
N GLY A 520 11.95 1.91 -11.20
CA GLY A 520 11.18 3.06 -11.66
C GLY A 520 10.85 4.08 -10.57
N ASP A 521 10.85 3.66 -9.31
CA ASP A 521 10.55 4.50 -8.14
C ASP A 521 11.81 4.79 -7.30
N GLY A 522 12.97 4.23 -7.67
CA GLY A 522 14.21 4.34 -6.90
C GLY A 522 14.26 3.43 -5.67
N ASN A 523 13.39 2.42 -5.62
CA ASN A 523 13.23 1.49 -4.51
C ASN A 523 13.82 0.11 -4.84
N PHE A 524 14.48 -0.53 -3.87
CA PHE A 524 14.85 -1.94 -3.99
C PHE A 524 14.83 -2.69 -2.66
N HIS A 525 14.84 -4.01 -2.81
CA HIS A 525 14.88 -5.01 -1.76
C HIS A 525 16.12 -5.88 -1.95
N ALA A 526 16.95 -5.97 -0.93
CA ALA A 526 17.91 -7.06 -0.78
C ALA A 526 17.24 -8.20 -0.01
N LEU A 527 17.29 -9.40 -0.57
CA LEU A 527 16.84 -10.64 0.04
C LEU A 527 18.07 -11.36 0.58
N ILE A 528 18.24 -11.37 1.90
CA ILE A 528 19.48 -11.81 2.57
C ILE A 528 19.22 -13.15 3.29
N PRO A 529 19.67 -14.29 2.73
CA PRO A 529 19.64 -15.55 3.44
C PRO A 529 20.63 -15.56 4.61
N PHE A 530 20.18 -15.96 5.80
CA PHE A 530 21.03 -16.09 6.99
C PHE A 530 20.51 -17.20 7.91
N ASN A 531 21.39 -17.85 8.68
CA ASN A 531 21.03 -18.80 9.71
C ASN A 531 20.63 -18.06 10.99
N ALA A 532 19.33 -18.02 11.28
CA ALA A 532 18.79 -17.39 12.48
C ALA A 532 19.12 -18.16 13.77
N ALA A 533 19.61 -19.40 13.67
CA ALA A 533 20.11 -20.17 14.81
C ALA A 533 21.59 -19.87 15.14
N ASP A 534 22.28 -19.10 14.29
CA ASP A 534 23.66 -18.65 14.50
C ASP A 534 23.67 -17.18 14.97
N PRO A 535 24.00 -16.90 16.25
CA PRO A 535 24.04 -15.53 16.77
C PRO A 535 25.05 -14.62 16.06
N GLU A 536 26.18 -15.16 15.59
CA GLU A 536 27.20 -14.38 14.89
C GLU A 536 26.67 -13.95 13.51
N GLN A 537 26.10 -14.89 12.76
CA GLN A 537 25.51 -14.57 11.45
C GLN A 537 24.31 -13.62 11.58
N THR A 538 23.51 -13.77 12.63
CA THR A 538 22.40 -12.86 12.95
C THR A 538 22.92 -11.45 13.22
N CYS A 539 23.96 -11.30 14.05
CA CYS A 539 24.59 -10.02 14.34
C CYS A 539 25.12 -9.33 13.07
N ILE A 540 25.91 -10.06 12.26
CA ILE A 540 26.47 -9.55 11.00
C ILE A 540 25.34 -9.08 10.05
N THR A 541 24.28 -9.89 9.94
CA THR A 541 23.14 -9.57 9.07
C THR A 541 22.44 -8.30 9.54
N THR A 542 22.16 -8.17 10.84
CA THR A 542 21.54 -6.98 11.43
C THR A 542 22.38 -5.72 11.19
N GLU A 543 23.70 -5.78 11.40
CA GLU A 543 24.59 -4.64 11.15
C GLU A 543 24.61 -4.21 9.69
N VAL A 544 24.63 -5.18 8.77
CA VAL A 544 24.59 -4.95 7.32
C VAL A 544 23.28 -4.27 6.91
N VAL A 545 22.14 -4.73 7.43
CA VAL A 545 20.83 -4.11 7.19
C VAL A 545 20.81 -2.68 7.72
N GLY A 546 21.37 -2.43 8.91
CA GLY A 546 21.47 -1.08 9.45
C GLY A 546 22.34 -0.15 8.60
N ARG A 547 23.49 -0.63 8.10
CA ARG A 547 24.32 0.12 7.15
C ARG A 547 23.60 0.39 5.83
N LEU A 548 22.76 -0.53 5.35
CA LEU A 548 21.92 -0.32 4.16
C LEU A 548 20.91 0.83 4.38
N CYS A 549 20.18 0.81 5.49
CA CYS A 549 19.24 1.87 5.87
C CYS A 549 19.94 3.24 5.97
N GLU A 550 21.08 3.29 6.68
CA GLU A 550 21.88 4.51 6.80
C GLU A 550 22.39 5.03 5.46
N ARG A 551 22.83 4.12 4.58
CA ARG A 551 23.34 4.46 3.25
C ARG A 551 22.24 5.08 2.39
N ALA A 552 21.02 4.55 2.44
CA ALA A 552 19.87 5.13 1.76
C ALA A 552 19.56 6.55 2.29
N GLN A 553 19.51 6.74 3.60
CA GLN A 553 19.27 8.05 4.21
C GLN A 553 20.36 9.08 3.86
N LYS A 554 21.64 8.68 3.87
CA LYS A 554 22.78 9.53 3.43
C LYS A 554 22.70 9.93 1.96
N LEU A 555 21.93 9.20 1.14
CA LEU A 555 21.67 9.49 -0.27
C LEU A 555 20.34 10.24 -0.47
N ASN A 556 19.84 10.93 0.56
CA ASN A 556 18.56 11.64 0.59
C ASN A 556 17.35 10.71 0.31
N GLY A 557 17.49 9.44 0.67
CA GLY A 557 16.43 8.44 0.60
C GLY A 557 15.78 8.17 1.95
N THR A 558 15.05 7.06 1.98
CA THR A 558 14.32 6.53 3.14
C THR A 558 14.76 5.11 3.47
N CYS A 559 14.73 4.78 4.77
CA CYS A 559 14.93 3.42 5.28
C CYS A 559 13.77 2.48 4.97
N THR A 560 12.66 2.96 4.40
CA THR A 560 11.49 2.15 4.04
C THR A 560 10.76 2.77 2.85
N GLY A 561 10.80 2.11 1.70
CA GLY A 561 10.09 2.56 0.50
C GLY A 561 8.60 2.26 0.59
N GLU A 562 8.24 1.05 1.01
CA GLU A 562 6.87 0.55 0.93
C GLU A 562 6.42 -0.40 2.05
N HIS A 563 7.34 -0.95 2.84
CA HIS A 563 6.97 -1.91 3.88
C HIS A 563 6.44 -1.27 5.15
N GLY A 564 6.77 0.01 5.41
CA GLY A 564 6.48 0.70 6.66
C GLY A 564 7.63 0.59 7.67
N VAL A 565 7.40 1.05 8.89
CA VAL A 565 8.41 1.06 9.96
C VAL A 565 8.21 -0.13 10.90
N GLY A 566 6.96 -0.39 11.29
CA GLY A 566 6.59 -1.47 12.18
C GLY A 566 7.41 -1.47 13.47
N MET A 567 7.86 -2.66 13.87
CA MET A 567 8.86 -2.86 14.91
C MET A 567 10.28 -2.90 14.33
N GLY A 568 10.43 -3.23 13.05
CA GLY A 568 11.71 -3.50 12.40
C GLY A 568 12.62 -2.27 12.27
N LYS A 569 12.03 -1.07 12.07
CA LYS A 569 12.79 0.11 11.62
C LYS A 569 12.64 1.35 12.49
N ILE A 570 12.07 1.23 13.69
CA ILE A 570 11.81 2.36 14.60
C ILE A 570 13.08 3.19 14.83
N GLU A 571 14.23 2.53 15.02
CA GLU A 571 15.52 3.20 15.25
C GLU A 571 15.99 4.08 14.08
N TYR A 572 15.58 3.77 12.85
CA TYR A 572 15.95 4.56 11.67
C TYR A 572 15.02 5.76 11.47
N LEU A 573 13.83 5.75 12.07
CA LEU A 573 12.85 6.82 11.91
C LEU A 573 13.33 8.14 12.56
N GLU A 574 14.00 8.08 13.71
CA GLU A 574 14.57 9.29 14.36
C GLU A 574 15.68 9.93 13.53
N ARG A 575 16.38 9.13 12.72
CA ARG A 575 17.41 9.62 11.81
C ARG A 575 16.82 10.24 10.55
N GLU A 576 15.68 9.72 10.10
CA GLU A 576 15.01 10.18 8.89
C GLU A 576 14.14 11.42 9.11
N LEU A 577 13.36 11.41 10.18
CA LEU A 577 12.42 12.47 10.52
C LEU A 577 13.01 13.31 11.67
N PRO A 578 13.08 14.64 11.50
CA PRO A 578 13.49 15.53 12.59
C PRO A 578 12.64 15.29 13.85
N ALA A 579 13.24 15.45 15.03
CA ALA A 579 12.58 15.21 16.32
C ALA A 579 11.22 15.93 16.45
N GLY A 580 11.11 17.16 15.94
CA GLY A 580 9.86 17.91 15.92
C GLY A 580 8.74 17.25 15.10
N THR A 581 9.07 16.58 13.99
CA THR A 581 8.12 15.80 13.19
C THR A 581 7.63 14.58 13.98
N VAL A 582 8.54 13.84 14.61
CA VAL A 582 8.20 12.69 15.46
C VAL A 582 7.35 13.12 16.66
N HIS A 583 7.60 14.30 17.23
CA HIS A 583 6.77 14.87 18.30
C HIS A 583 5.33 15.09 17.85
N VAL A 584 5.11 15.67 16.66
CA VAL A 584 3.76 15.85 16.10
C VAL A 584 3.06 14.51 15.87
N MET A 585 3.77 13.51 15.35
CA MET A 585 3.23 12.16 15.18
C MET A 585 2.73 11.57 16.51
N LYS A 586 3.54 11.67 17.57
CA LYS A 586 3.17 11.23 18.93
C LYS A 586 2.01 12.04 19.51
N ALA A 587 1.96 13.35 19.27
CA ALA A 587 0.86 14.20 19.74
C ALA A 587 -0.48 13.80 19.08
N ILE A 588 -0.47 13.49 17.77
CA ILE A 588 -1.65 12.97 17.06
C ILE A 588 -2.07 11.61 17.64
N LYS A 589 -1.10 10.72 17.87
CA LYS A 589 -1.34 9.42 18.52
C LYS A 589 -2.01 9.58 19.88
N LEU A 590 -1.50 10.45 20.75
CA LEU A 590 -2.08 10.68 22.08
C LEU A 590 -3.45 11.38 22.03
N ALA A 591 -3.69 12.22 21.03
CA ALA A 591 -4.99 12.84 20.83
C ALA A 591 -6.08 11.83 20.42
N LEU A 592 -5.72 10.86 19.57
CA LEU A 592 -6.67 9.84 19.08
C LEU A 592 -6.73 8.59 19.98
N ASP A 593 -5.66 8.29 20.70
CA ASP A 593 -5.49 7.12 21.55
C ASP A 593 -4.65 7.47 22.80
N PRO A 594 -5.24 8.18 23.78
CA PRO A 594 -4.52 8.66 24.96
C PRO A 594 -3.99 7.55 25.87
N ASN A 595 -4.48 6.31 25.71
CA ASN A 595 -4.04 5.16 26.49
C ASN A 595 -3.08 4.25 25.71
N ASN A 596 -2.73 4.63 24.48
CA ASN A 596 -1.82 3.90 23.60
C ASN A 596 -2.21 2.42 23.45
N LEU A 597 -3.51 2.14 23.27
CA LEU A 597 -4.03 0.79 23.12
C LEU A 597 -3.88 0.26 21.69
N LEU A 598 -3.90 1.12 20.68
CA LEU A 598 -3.86 0.74 19.27
C LEU A 598 -2.42 0.50 18.79
N ASN A 599 -2.13 -0.75 18.46
CA ASN A 599 -0.87 -1.28 17.96
C ASN A 599 0.39 -0.76 18.70
N PRO A 600 0.45 -0.83 20.04
CA PRO A 600 1.58 -0.31 20.79
C PRO A 600 2.89 -1.03 20.47
N GLY A 601 3.99 -0.30 20.67
CA GLY A 601 5.33 -0.75 20.32
C GLY A 601 5.69 -0.51 18.86
N LYS A 602 4.80 0.11 18.07
CA LYS A 602 5.01 0.65 16.71
C LYS A 602 4.26 1.99 16.59
N LEU A 603 4.54 2.84 15.62
CA LEU A 603 5.77 2.98 14.82
C LEU A 603 6.74 3.98 15.49
N TYR A 604 6.36 4.47 16.67
CA TYR A 604 6.93 5.67 17.29
C TYR A 604 8.19 5.34 18.08
N PRO A 605 9.31 6.04 17.83
CA PRO A 605 10.51 5.93 18.64
C PRO A 605 10.25 6.32 20.10
N THR A 606 10.66 5.49 21.05
CA THR A 606 10.50 5.79 22.47
C THR A 606 11.61 5.14 23.30
N PRO A 607 12.16 5.84 24.31
CA PRO A 607 13.13 5.24 25.23
C PRO A 607 12.49 4.20 26.16
N ASP A 608 11.16 4.19 26.26
CA ASP A 608 10.42 3.34 27.21
C ASP A 608 10.21 1.91 26.73
N PHE A 609 10.36 1.70 25.42
CA PHE A 609 10.17 0.42 24.77
C PHE A 609 10.95 0.39 23.47
N THR A 610 11.96 -0.48 23.42
CA THR A 610 12.68 -0.81 22.20
C THR A 610 12.42 -2.28 21.90
N PRO A 611 11.83 -2.62 20.75
CA PRO A 611 11.73 -4.00 20.33
C PRO A 611 13.10 -4.70 20.36
N PRO A 612 13.23 -5.91 20.92
CA PRO A 612 14.46 -6.67 20.78
C PRO A 612 14.70 -6.94 19.29
N HIS A 613 15.91 -6.71 18.74
CA HIS A 613 16.26 -6.99 17.34
C HIS A 613 16.54 -8.47 17.11
#